data_AF-A0A182GS19-F1
#
_entry.id   AF-A0A182GS19-F1
#
_cell.length_a   1.000
_cell.length_b   1.000
_cell.length_c   1.000
_cell.angle_alpha   90.00
_cell.angle_beta   90.00
_cell.angle_gamma   90.00
#
_symmetry.space_group_name_H-M   'P 1'
#
loop_
_entity.id
_entity.type
_entity.pdbx_description
1 polymer ?
#
loop_
_entity_poly.entity_id
_entity_poly.type
_entity_poly.pdbx_seq_one_letter_code
_entity_poly.pdbx_strand_id
1 'polypeptide(L)'
;MEKERKGSTSWRCGQAKPLKCKARIIERISKYGDPMYEIVRSTHNHDIITERRPRGWLKGHCYGSAEYSISLKGSLQLMVQGFPYTRHSCKGGKVYWRCVQFKSLGCRSRVRTHQELIESIEHEHNHDRMLARRKRGALKQLMQERKREESLVALDQCDLVELDWVE
;
A
#
# COMPACT_ATOMS: atom_id res chain seq x y z
N MET A 1 16.85 43.50 -9.96
CA MET A 1 18.04 42.87 -10.55
C MET A 1 17.83 41.36 -10.55
N GLU A 2 17.37 40.82 -11.68
CA GLU A 2 17.11 39.38 -11.84
C GLU A 2 18.43 38.68 -12.15
N LYS A 3 18.80 37.66 -11.36
CA LYS A 3 20.09 36.97 -11.54
C LYS A 3 20.04 36.13 -12.81
N GLU A 4 20.85 36.50 -13.79
CA GLU A 4 21.05 35.78 -15.05
C GLU A 4 21.46 34.31 -14.77
N ARG A 5 20.62 33.35 -15.16
CA ARG A 5 20.85 31.92 -14.92
C ARG A 5 21.93 31.39 -15.88
N LYS A 6 23.19 31.49 -15.50
CA LYS A 6 24.35 30.93 -16.26
C LYS A 6 24.49 29.40 -16.13
N GLY A 7 23.39 28.65 -16.09
CA GLY A 7 23.41 27.21 -15.81
C GLY A 7 22.45 26.39 -16.67
N SER A 8 22.79 25.13 -16.90
CA SER A 8 21.93 24.14 -17.56
C SER A 8 20.83 23.64 -16.60
N THR A 9 19.58 23.58 -17.05
CA THR A 9 18.46 23.04 -16.26
C THR A 9 18.22 21.58 -16.63
N SER A 10 18.36 20.66 -15.67
CA SER A 10 18.07 19.24 -15.87
C SER A 10 16.60 18.92 -15.55
N TRP A 11 15.84 18.50 -16.55
CA TRP A 11 14.45 18.09 -16.42
C TRP A 11 14.33 16.57 -16.32
N ARG A 12 13.68 16.07 -15.27
CA ARG A 12 13.43 14.64 -15.06
C ARG A 12 12.01 14.29 -15.48
N CYS A 13 11.80 13.07 -15.96
CA CYS A 13 10.45 12.54 -16.19
C CYS A 13 9.58 12.68 -14.92
N GLY A 14 8.30 13.05 -15.09
CA GLY A 14 7.33 13.11 -13.98
C GLY A 14 7.18 11.79 -13.21
N GLN A 15 7.57 10.68 -13.84
CA GLN A 15 7.55 9.34 -13.25
C GLN A 15 8.87 8.93 -12.58
N ALA A 16 9.82 9.85 -12.42
CA ALA A 16 11.13 9.54 -11.83
C ALA A 16 11.06 9.02 -10.39
N LYS A 17 10.12 9.55 -9.58
CA LYS A 17 9.87 9.04 -8.22
C LYS A 17 8.98 7.79 -8.23
N PRO A 18 7.77 7.80 -8.82
CA PRO A 18 6.83 6.71 -8.65
C PRO A 18 7.18 5.42 -9.42
N LEU A 19 7.80 5.52 -10.60
CA LEU A 19 8.15 4.37 -11.42
C LEU A 19 9.68 4.18 -11.51
N LYS A 20 10.44 4.93 -10.70
CA LYS A 20 11.91 4.95 -10.73
C LYS A 20 12.46 5.24 -12.14
N CYS A 21 11.72 6.01 -12.95
CA CYS A 21 12.07 6.32 -14.32
C CYS A 21 13.34 7.19 -14.39
N LYS A 22 14.26 6.84 -15.29
CA LYS A 22 15.57 7.51 -15.44
C LYS A 22 15.64 8.50 -16.61
N ALA A 23 14.55 8.66 -17.36
CA ALA A 23 14.50 9.57 -18.50
C ALA A 23 14.73 11.03 -18.09
N ARG A 24 15.55 11.73 -18.88
CA ARG A 24 16.06 13.07 -18.57
C ARG A 24 16.42 13.85 -19.82
N ILE A 25 16.11 15.14 -19.81
CA ILE A 25 16.59 16.11 -20.79
C ILE A 25 17.32 17.25 -20.06
N ILE A 26 18.21 17.94 -20.75
CA ILE A 26 18.90 19.14 -20.27
C ILE A 26 18.49 20.29 -21.17
N GLU A 27 18.03 21.37 -20.56
CA GLU A 27 17.82 22.66 -21.22
C GLU A 27 19.03 23.55 -20.99
N ARG A 28 19.53 24.16 -22.05
CA ARG A 28 20.64 25.12 -22.06
C ARG A 28 20.19 26.35 -22.82
N ILE A 29 20.65 27.53 -22.41
CA ILE A 29 20.42 28.76 -23.18
C ILE A 29 21.55 28.86 -24.23
N SER A 30 21.18 29.03 -25.49
CA SER A 30 22.14 29.23 -26.58
C SER A 30 22.81 30.60 -26.49
N LYS A 31 23.87 30.81 -27.29
CA LYS A 31 24.51 32.13 -27.40
C LYS A 31 23.59 33.23 -27.93
N TYR A 32 22.47 32.87 -28.56
CA TYR A 32 21.48 33.80 -29.12
C TYR A 32 20.30 34.04 -28.16
N GLY A 33 20.29 33.41 -26.97
CA GLY A 33 19.22 33.53 -25.99
C GLY A 33 18.11 32.49 -26.13
N ASP A 34 18.10 31.71 -27.21
CA ASP A 34 17.09 30.66 -27.42
C ASP A 34 17.37 29.41 -26.59
N PRO A 35 16.32 28.72 -26.07
CA PRO A 35 16.47 27.47 -25.34
C PRO A 35 16.82 26.31 -26.29
N MET A 36 17.86 25.55 -25.93
CA MET A 36 18.30 24.34 -26.60
C MET A 36 18.11 23.14 -25.68
N TYR A 37 17.51 22.06 -26.19
CA TYR A 37 17.21 20.85 -25.43
C TYR A 37 18.10 19.69 -25.88
N GLU A 38 18.74 19.03 -24.91
CA GLU A 38 19.60 17.86 -25.10
C GLU A 38 18.94 16.66 -24.43
N ILE A 39 18.65 15.60 -25.19
CA ILE A 39 18.09 14.36 -24.63
C ILE A 39 19.24 13.51 -24.06
N VAL A 40 19.35 13.46 -22.73
CA VAL A 40 20.39 12.66 -22.05
C VAL A 40 20.00 11.19 -21.95
N ARG A 41 18.74 10.92 -21.63
CA ARG A 41 18.16 9.57 -21.56
C ARG A 41 16.74 9.61 -22.08
N SER A 42 16.51 8.99 -23.23
CA SER A 42 15.20 8.85 -23.87
C SER A 42 14.45 7.59 -23.45
N THR A 43 15.14 6.57 -22.91
CA THR A 43 14.50 5.30 -22.54
C THR A 43 13.62 5.46 -21.31
N HIS A 44 12.34 5.16 -21.47
CA HIS A 44 11.37 5.06 -20.38
C HIS A 44 11.15 3.59 -20.00
N ASN A 45 10.90 3.34 -18.72
CA ASN A 45 10.53 2.03 -18.20
C ASN A 45 9.01 1.92 -17.98
N HIS A 46 8.23 2.74 -18.69
CA HIS A 46 6.79 2.86 -18.60
C HIS A 46 6.24 3.45 -19.89
N ASP A 47 4.97 3.15 -20.20
CA ASP A 47 4.27 3.75 -21.33
C ASP A 47 3.96 5.24 -21.08
N ILE A 48 3.61 5.96 -22.14
CA ILE A 48 3.22 7.38 -22.05
C ILE A 48 1.94 7.48 -21.21
N ILE A 49 2.06 8.11 -20.04
CA ILE A 49 0.93 8.32 -19.13
C ILE A 49 0.25 9.63 -19.51
N THR A 50 -0.87 9.54 -20.22
CA THR A 50 -1.67 10.68 -20.69
C THR A 50 -2.58 11.27 -19.60
N GLU A 51 -2.93 10.47 -18.58
CA GLU A 51 -3.85 10.88 -17.53
C GLU A 51 -3.13 11.43 -16.29
N ARG A 52 -3.60 12.59 -15.80
CA ARG A 52 -3.12 13.16 -14.53
C ARG A 52 -3.53 12.25 -13.38
N ARG A 53 -2.55 11.79 -12.61
CA ARG A 53 -2.81 10.98 -11.42
C ARG A 53 -3.61 11.80 -10.39
N PRO A 54 -4.70 11.24 -9.84
CA PRO A 54 -5.39 11.77 -8.67
C PRO A 54 -4.43 12.25 -7.58
N ARG A 55 -4.73 13.41 -6.99
CA ARG A 55 -3.97 13.97 -5.87
C ARG A 55 -3.90 12.93 -4.74
N GLY A 56 -2.69 12.51 -4.36
CA GLY A 56 -2.48 11.53 -3.28
C GLY A 56 -1.87 10.18 -3.71
N TRP A 57 -1.83 9.87 -5.01
CA TRP A 57 -1.30 8.60 -5.55
C TRP A 57 0.14 8.26 -5.12
N LEU A 58 0.96 9.26 -4.79
CA LEU A 58 2.33 9.04 -4.31
C LEU A 58 2.39 8.42 -2.89
N LYS A 59 1.26 8.31 -2.18
CA LYS A 59 1.14 7.68 -0.86
C LYS A 59 0.22 6.46 -0.92
N GLY A 60 0.77 5.34 -1.36
CA GLY A 60 0.11 4.04 -1.29
C GLY A 60 -0.58 3.65 -2.60
N HIS A 61 -0.46 2.37 -2.95
CA HIS A 61 -1.19 1.78 -4.06
C HIS A 61 -2.68 2.09 -3.91
N CYS A 62 -3.22 2.90 -4.83
CA CYS A 62 -4.66 3.07 -4.96
C CYS A 62 -5.18 2.01 -5.93
N TYR A 63 -6.13 1.19 -5.48
CA TYR A 63 -6.66 0.07 -6.27
C TYR A 63 -7.86 0.48 -7.15
N GLY A 64 -8.06 1.78 -7.36
CA GLY A 64 -9.21 2.30 -8.09
C GLY A 64 -10.48 2.30 -7.24
N SER A 65 -11.62 2.07 -7.91
CA SER A 65 -12.96 2.07 -7.31
C SER A 65 -13.18 0.88 -6.38
N ALA A 66 -13.92 1.10 -5.31
CA ALA A 66 -14.24 0.09 -4.32
C ALA A 66 -15.30 -0.91 -4.82
N GLU A 67 -14.92 -2.18 -4.95
CA GLU A 67 -15.88 -3.27 -5.20
C GLU A 67 -16.41 -3.82 -3.86
N TYR A 68 -17.72 -3.92 -3.74
CA TYR A 68 -18.38 -4.40 -2.52
C TYR A 68 -19.10 -5.72 -2.78
N SER A 69 -19.03 -6.63 -1.82
CA SER A 69 -19.77 -7.88 -1.82
C SER A 69 -20.48 -8.09 -0.49
N ILE A 70 -21.55 -8.88 -0.51
CA ILE A 70 -22.29 -9.24 0.71
C ILE A 70 -21.88 -10.67 1.08
N SER A 71 -21.36 -10.83 2.30
CA SER A 71 -21.09 -12.17 2.82
C SER A 71 -22.38 -12.98 2.96
N LEU A 72 -22.29 -14.32 2.98
CA LEU A 72 -23.43 -15.22 3.23
C LEU A 72 -24.20 -14.93 4.53
N LYS A 73 -23.60 -14.20 5.48
CA LYS A 73 -24.22 -13.78 6.74
C LYS A 73 -24.78 -12.34 6.70
N GLY A 74 -24.87 -11.72 5.52
CA GLY A 74 -25.41 -10.38 5.33
C GLY A 74 -24.44 -9.23 5.63
N SER A 75 -23.22 -9.50 6.08
CA SER A 75 -22.23 -8.43 6.33
C SER A 75 -21.59 -7.93 5.05
N LEU A 76 -21.52 -6.61 4.88
CA LEU A 76 -20.85 -5.93 3.76
C LEU A 76 -19.33 -6.14 3.84
N GLN A 77 -18.74 -6.52 2.72
CA GLN A 77 -17.31 -6.74 2.55
C GLN A 77 -16.78 -5.90 1.39
N LEU A 78 -15.56 -5.40 1.54
CA LEU A 78 -14.82 -4.73 0.48
C LEU A 78 -13.90 -5.76 -0.18
N MET A 79 -13.98 -5.88 -1.51
CA MET A 79 -13.12 -6.75 -2.30
C MET A 79 -11.93 -5.96 -2.84
N VAL A 80 -10.72 -6.37 -2.47
CA VAL A 80 -9.48 -5.75 -2.98
C VAL A 80 -8.52 -6.84 -3.38
N GLN A 81 -8.11 -6.87 -4.65
CA GLN A 81 -7.21 -7.90 -5.21
C GLN A 81 -7.70 -9.34 -4.91
N GLY A 82 -9.02 -9.52 -4.89
CA GLY A 82 -9.69 -10.78 -4.58
C GLY A 82 -9.61 -11.24 -3.12
N PHE A 83 -9.13 -10.39 -2.21
CA PHE A 83 -9.24 -10.62 -0.76
C PHE A 83 -10.45 -9.85 -0.20
N PRO A 84 -11.32 -10.51 0.59
CA PRO A 84 -12.42 -9.83 1.25
C PRO A 84 -11.97 -9.15 2.55
N TYR A 85 -12.42 -7.92 2.75
CA TYR A 85 -12.18 -7.11 3.93
C TYR A 85 -13.49 -6.78 4.64
N THR A 86 -13.42 -6.65 5.97
CA THR A 86 -14.54 -6.23 6.83
C THR A 86 -14.29 -4.85 7.38
N ARG A 87 -15.38 -4.09 7.59
CA ARG A 87 -15.32 -2.76 8.16
C ARG A 87 -14.78 -2.82 9.60
N HIS A 88 -13.70 -2.10 9.86
CA HIS A 88 -13.09 -1.98 11.17
C HIS A 88 -13.59 -0.74 11.90
N SER A 89 -13.49 0.43 11.28
CA SER A 89 -13.95 1.70 11.86
C SER A 89 -14.19 2.75 10.78
N CYS A 90 -14.97 3.78 11.12
CA CYS A 90 -15.19 4.95 10.28
C CYS A 90 -14.73 6.19 11.06
N LYS A 91 -13.82 6.99 10.51
CA LYS A 91 -13.32 8.21 11.14
C LYS A 91 -13.02 9.27 10.08
N GLY A 92 -13.51 10.49 10.26
CA GLY A 92 -13.17 11.65 9.42
C GLY A 92 -13.43 11.42 7.93
N GLY A 93 -14.58 10.85 7.56
CA GLY A 93 -14.92 10.56 6.16
C GLY A 93 -14.15 9.40 5.52
N LYS A 94 -13.31 8.71 6.29
CA LYS A 94 -12.56 7.52 5.86
C LYS A 94 -13.13 6.28 6.51
N VAL A 95 -13.26 5.21 5.74
CA VAL A 95 -13.62 3.89 6.26
C VAL A 95 -12.38 3.03 6.28
N TYR A 96 -12.04 2.50 7.44
CA TYR A 96 -10.93 1.58 7.63
C TYR A 96 -11.45 0.15 7.55
N TRP A 97 -10.74 -0.67 6.79
CA TRP A 97 -11.08 -2.05 6.53
C TRP A 97 -9.90 -2.94 6.90
N ARG A 98 -10.21 -4.15 7.36
CA ARG A 98 -9.21 -5.18 7.71
C ARG A 98 -9.58 -6.49 7.05
N CYS A 99 -8.57 -7.30 6.72
CA CYS A 99 -8.82 -8.61 6.14
C CYS A 99 -9.77 -9.44 7.02
N VAL A 100 -10.68 -10.21 6.40
CA VAL A 100 -11.59 -11.13 7.14
C VAL A 100 -10.82 -12.15 7.99
N GLN A 101 -9.59 -12.47 7.62
CA GLN A 101 -8.74 -13.44 8.31
C GLN A 101 -7.96 -12.83 9.48
N PHE A 102 -8.15 -11.54 9.80
CA PHE A 102 -7.46 -10.87 10.90
C PHE A 102 -7.62 -11.62 12.24
N LYS A 103 -8.83 -12.10 12.55
CA LYS A 103 -9.08 -12.83 13.79
C LYS A 103 -8.58 -14.27 13.74
N SER A 104 -8.77 -14.97 12.62
CA SER A 104 -8.47 -16.40 12.50
C SER A 104 -7.02 -16.72 12.24
N LEU A 105 -6.33 -15.94 11.42
CA LEU A 105 -4.95 -16.18 10.98
C LEU A 105 -3.99 -15.05 11.37
N GLY A 106 -4.44 -14.04 12.11
CA GLY A 106 -3.59 -12.90 12.47
C GLY A 106 -3.19 -12.01 11.30
N CYS A 107 -3.87 -12.13 10.16
CA CYS A 107 -3.55 -11.36 8.95
C CYS A 107 -3.56 -9.85 9.23
N ARG A 108 -2.44 -9.18 8.97
CA ARG A 108 -2.26 -7.75 9.30
C ARG A 108 -2.75 -6.80 8.22
N SER A 109 -3.08 -7.31 7.03
CA SER A 109 -3.50 -6.49 5.90
C SER A 109 -4.69 -5.55 6.21
N ARG A 110 -4.52 -4.29 5.82
CA ARG A 110 -5.43 -3.16 6.07
C ARG A 110 -5.52 -2.27 4.85
N VAL A 111 -6.73 -1.81 4.58
CA VAL A 111 -7.01 -0.80 3.55
C VAL A 111 -7.94 0.26 4.11
N ARG A 112 -7.98 1.43 3.48
CA ARG A 112 -8.99 2.45 3.78
C ARG A 112 -9.66 2.91 2.50
N THR A 113 -10.92 3.32 2.60
CA THR A 113 -11.62 3.99 1.52
C THR A 113 -11.88 5.44 1.88
N HIS A 114 -11.69 6.34 0.91
CA HIS A 114 -11.96 7.78 1.03
C HIS A 114 -12.49 8.29 -0.31
N GLN A 115 -13.68 8.89 -0.33
CA GLN A 115 -14.30 9.41 -1.56
C GLN A 115 -14.24 8.38 -2.72
N GLU A 116 -14.68 7.15 -2.43
CA GLU A 116 -14.74 6.00 -3.37
C GLU A 116 -13.40 5.41 -3.82
N LEU A 117 -12.27 6.03 -3.46
CA LEU A 117 -10.94 5.51 -3.72
C LEU A 117 -10.50 4.56 -2.62
N ILE A 118 -9.95 3.41 -3.01
CA ILE A 118 -9.27 2.49 -2.08
C ILE A 118 -7.81 2.90 -1.96
N GLU A 119 -7.32 3.04 -0.73
CA GLU A 119 -5.91 3.24 -0.39
C GLU A 119 -5.41 2.08 0.46
N SER A 120 -4.34 1.42 0.01
CA SER A 120 -3.68 0.37 0.79
C SER A 120 -2.88 0.97 1.96
N ILE A 121 -3.08 0.44 3.17
CA ILE A 121 -2.26 0.78 4.34
C ILE A 121 -1.19 -0.29 4.54
N GLU A 122 -1.60 -1.55 4.55
CA GLU A 122 -0.73 -2.72 4.68
C GLU A 122 -1.26 -3.81 3.75
N HIS A 123 -0.44 -4.21 2.76
CA HIS A 123 -0.88 -5.13 1.71
C HIS A 123 -0.46 -6.59 1.96
N GLU A 124 0.33 -6.85 2.99
CA GLU A 124 0.87 -8.19 3.25
C GLU A 124 -0.21 -9.10 3.87
N HIS A 125 -0.47 -10.19 3.16
CA HIS A 125 -1.29 -11.29 3.63
C HIS A 125 -0.38 -12.47 4.00
N ASN A 126 -0.64 -13.09 5.13
CA ASN A 126 0.05 -14.30 5.59
C ASN A 126 -0.73 -15.58 5.21
N HIS A 127 -1.63 -15.50 4.25
CA HIS A 127 -2.49 -16.59 3.82
C HIS A 127 -2.90 -16.43 2.37
N ASP A 128 -3.24 -17.54 1.73
CA ASP A 128 -3.76 -17.54 0.38
C ASP A 128 -5.20 -17.03 0.30
N ARG A 129 -5.64 -16.76 -0.92
CA ARG A 129 -7.03 -16.39 -1.21
C ARG A 129 -7.95 -17.56 -0.84
N MET A 130 -8.84 -17.34 0.12
CA MET A 130 -9.82 -18.35 0.52
C MET A 130 -10.98 -18.42 -0.48
N LEU A 131 -10.86 -19.29 -1.48
CA LEU A 131 -11.91 -19.54 -2.47
C LEU A 131 -13.01 -20.49 -1.94
N ALA A 132 -12.61 -21.46 -1.11
CA ALA A 132 -13.50 -22.48 -0.57
C ALA A 132 -14.02 -22.14 0.83
N ARG A 133 -15.25 -22.57 1.12
CA ARG A 133 -15.81 -22.50 2.47
C ARG A 133 -15.04 -23.43 3.40
N ARG A 134 -14.60 -22.90 4.55
CA ARG A 134 -13.96 -23.73 5.60
C ARG A 134 -14.92 -24.81 6.09
N LYS A 135 -14.36 -25.98 6.41
CA LYS A 135 -15.09 -27.07 7.09
C LYS A 135 -15.69 -26.56 8.41
N ARG A 136 -16.83 -27.12 8.79
CA ARG A 136 -17.49 -26.80 10.09
C ARG A 136 -16.50 -27.09 11.22
N GLY A 137 -16.39 -26.18 12.19
CA GLY A 137 -15.48 -26.33 13.33
C GLY A 137 -14.02 -25.86 13.10
N ALA A 138 -13.54 -25.83 11.86
CA ALA A 138 -12.14 -25.45 11.55
C ALA A 138 -11.77 -24.04 12.05
N LEU A 139 -12.70 -23.07 11.98
CA LEU A 139 -12.47 -21.73 12.51
C LEU A 139 -12.21 -21.73 14.03
N LYS A 140 -12.90 -22.59 14.79
CA LYS A 140 -12.74 -22.68 16.24
C LYS A 140 -11.35 -23.24 16.59
N GLN A 141 -10.90 -24.23 15.84
CA GLN A 141 -9.57 -24.83 15.99
C GLN A 141 -8.47 -23.78 15.73
N LEU A 142 -8.52 -23.07 14.60
CA LEU A 142 -7.55 -22.01 14.28
C LEU A 142 -7.48 -20.92 15.37
N MET A 143 -8.63 -20.52 15.92
CA MET A 143 -8.65 -19.53 17.00
C MET A 143 -8.07 -20.05 18.32
N GLN A 144 -8.26 -21.34 18.64
CA GLN A 144 -7.69 -21.97 19.83
C GLN A 144 -6.18 -22.16 19.71
N GLU A 145 -5.73 -22.60 18.54
CA GLU A 145 -4.31 -22.77 18.21
C GLU A 145 -3.57 -21.44 18.33
N ARG A 146 -4.09 -20.38 17.71
CA ARG A 146 -3.52 -19.03 17.86
C ARG A 146 -3.46 -18.57 19.32
N LYS A 147 -4.52 -18.78 20.09
CA LYS A 147 -4.52 -18.40 21.52
C LYS A 147 -3.44 -19.17 22.28
N ARG A 148 -3.21 -20.44 21.93
CA ARG A 148 -2.16 -21.27 22.51
C ARG A 148 -0.79 -20.73 22.13
N GLU A 149 -0.55 -20.42 20.86
CA GLU A 149 0.70 -19.80 20.39
C GLU A 149 0.98 -18.47 21.07
N GLU A 150 -0.02 -17.58 21.16
CA GLU A 150 0.09 -16.30 21.87
C GLU A 150 0.44 -16.50 23.36
N SER A 151 -0.07 -17.58 23.97
CA SER A 151 0.24 -17.92 25.37
C SER A 151 1.65 -18.49 25.52
N LEU A 152 2.11 -19.31 24.57
CA LEU A 152 3.47 -19.85 24.55
C LEU A 152 4.51 -18.74 24.37
N VAL A 153 4.25 -17.81 23.45
CA VAL A 153 5.10 -16.63 23.24
C VAL A 153 5.15 -15.77 24.50
N ALA A 154 4.02 -15.58 25.18
CA ALA A 154 3.98 -14.81 26.43
C ALA A 154 4.80 -15.46 27.56
N LEU A 155 4.84 -16.80 27.64
CA LEU A 155 5.66 -17.52 28.61
C LEU A 155 7.16 -17.40 28.29
N ASP A 156 7.53 -17.62 27.03
CA ASP A 156 8.91 -17.49 26.54
C ASP A 156 9.46 -16.06 26.75
N GLN A 157 8.60 -15.04 26.62
CA GLN A 157 8.96 -13.65 26.91
C GLN A 157 9.15 -13.35 28.41
N CYS A 158 8.48 -14.08 29.31
CA CYS A 158 8.65 -13.96 30.75
C CYS A 158 9.94 -14.63 31.25
N ASP A 159 10.31 -15.77 30.66
CA ASP A 159 11.54 -16.50 31.01
C ASP A 159 12.80 -15.68 30.66
N LEU A 160 12.72 -14.77 29.68
CA LEU A 160 13.82 -13.87 29.31
C LEU A 160 13.97 -12.65 30.23
N VAL A 161 12.92 -12.18 30.91
CA VAL A 161 13.01 -11.06 31.85
C VAL A 161 13.45 -11.48 33.25
N GLU A 162 13.39 -12.77 33.60
CA GLU A 162 13.93 -13.27 34.88
C GLU A 162 15.47 -13.39 34.90
N LEU A 163 16.13 -13.40 33.74
CA LEU A 163 17.60 -13.49 33.64
C LEU A 163 18.32 -12.14 33.77
N ASP A 164 17.59 -11.01 33.77
CA ASP A 164 18.15 -9.65 33.95
C ASP A 164 18.08 -9.16 35.42
N TRP A 165 17.63 -9.99 36.37
CA TRP A 165 17.46 -9.64 37.80
C TRP A 165 18.40 -10.36 38.77
N VAL A 166 19.42 -11.06 38.27
CA VAL A 166 20.50 -11.65 39.09
C VAL A 166 21.83 -11.01 38.71
N GLU A 167 22.03 -9.76 39.15
CA GLU A 167 23.35 -9.15 39.38
C GLU A 167 23.36 -8.43 40.74
#